data_AF-A0A7I5E7H9-F1
#
_entry.id   AF-A0A7I5E7H9-F1
#
_cell.length_a   1.000
_cell.length_b   1.000
_cell.length_c   1.000
_cell.angle_alpha   90.00
_cell.angle_beta   90.00
_cell.angle_gamma   90.00
#
_symmetry.space_group_name_H-M   'P 1'
#
loop_
_entity.id
_entity.type
_entity.pdbx_description
1 polymer ?
#
loop_
_entity_poly.entity_id
_entity_poly.type
_entity_poly.pdbx_seq_one_letter_code
_entity_poly.pdbx_strand_id
1 'polypeptide(L)'
;MDLADESGATRKLKNGPAGSAAPESALLLETDGPKGGLTTKVVTSYSSLRESLASWSTFGIWIIVFPIEDKGRKEFLREIVDLVKNHVEEGGRVVTA
;
A
#
# COMPACT_ATOMS: atom_id res chain seq x y z
N MET A 1 18.98 33.23 4.64
CA MET A 1 17.85 32.62 3.91
C MET A 1 17.66 31.27 4.54
N ASP A 2 17.00 31.33 5.69
CA ASP A 2 16.82 30.23 6.61
C ASP A 2 15.78 29.31 6.00
N LEU A 3 16.24 28.16 5.51
CA LEU A 3 15.39 27.06 5.08
C LEU A 3 14.72 26.54 6.35
N ALA A 4 13.56 27.12 6.66
CA ALA A 4 12.75 26.71 7.78
C ALA A 4 12.52 25.20 7.66
N ASP A 5 13.11 24.53 8.64
CA ASP A 5 12.95 23.12 8.97
C ASP A 5 11.44 22.83 9.13
N GLU A 6 10.79 22.35 8.07
CA GLU A 6 9.44 21.79 8.14
C GLU A 6 9.46 20.37 8.75
N SER A 7 10.28 20.14 9.77
CA SER A 7 10.19 18.95 10.65
C SER A 7 9.25 19.26 11.81
N GLY A 8 8.02 19.68 11.51
CA GLY A 8 7.15 20.38 12.46
C GLY A 8 5.94 19.62 12.98
N ALA A 9 5.73 18.36 12.60
CA ALA A 9 4.79 17.48 13.28
C ALA A 9 5.36 16.08 13.27
N THR A 10 5.67 15.54 14.46
CA THR A 10 5.96 14.12 14.65
C THR A 10 4.68 13.35 14.31
N ARG A 11 4.39 13.18 13.01
CA ARG A 11 3.22 12.46 12.51
C ARG A 11 3.33 11.06 13.11
N LYS A 12 2.39 10.72 13.99
CA LYS A 12 2.42 9.46 14.74
C LYS A 12 2.48 8.32 13.72
N LEU A 13 3.62 7.63 13.65
CA LEU A 13 3.81 6.54 12.70
C LEU A 13 2.85 5.40 13.03
N LYS A 14 2.12 4.93 12.02
CA LYS A 14 1.28 3.73 12.14
C LYS A 14 2.20 2.52 12.26
N ASN A 15 2.09 1.84 13.41
CA ASN A 15 2.75 0.56 13.64
C ASN A 15 1.89 -0.57 13.06
N GLY A 16 2.53 -1.68 12.68
CA GLY A 16 1.84 -2.84 12.14
C GLY A 16 2.71 -3.60 11.14
N PRO A 17 2.22 -4.73 10.62
CA PRO A 17 2.89 -5.48 9.58
C PRO A 17 2.98 -4.66 8.28
N ALA A 18 3.83 -5.12 7.37
CA ALA A 18 3.89 -4.65 6.00
C ALA A 18 3.00 -5.51 5.11
N GLY A 19 2.27 -4.86 4.20
CA GLY A 19 1.53 -5.52 3.12
C GLY A 19 2.22 -5.24 1.80
N SER A 20 2.38 -6.25 0.96
CA SER A 20 2.91 -6.09 -0.39
C SER A 20 1.88 -6.54 -1.40
N ALA A 21 1.41 -5.60 -2.21
CA ALA A 21 0.59 -5.86 -3.38
C ALA A 21 1.58 -6.01 -4.54
N ALA A 22 1.75 -7.24 -5.01
CA ALA A 22 2.85 -7.63 -5.88
C ALA A 22 2.33 -8.30 -7.16
N PRO A 23 3.11 -8.31 -8.24
CA PRO A 23 2.74 -9.01 -9.47
C PRO A 23 2.84 -10.54 -9.29
N GLU A 24 2.43 -11.29 -10.30
CA GLU A 24 2.40 -12.75 -10.30
C GLU A 24 3.76 -13.40 -9.95
N SER A 25 4.87 -12.72 -10.22
CA SER A 25 6.22 -13.19 -9.84
C SER A 25 6.38 -13.40 -8.32
N ALA A 26 5.50 -12.84 -7.49
CA ALA A 26 5.48 -13.00 -6.04
C ALA A 26 4.56 -14.13 -5.54
N LEU A 27 4.01 -14.98 -6.44
CA LEU A 27 3.09 -16.06 -6.08
C LEU A 27 3.62 -17.00 -4.99
N LEU A 28 4.93 -17.31 -5.03
CA LEU A 28 5.56 -18.13 -4.01
C LEU A 28 5.50 -17.46 -2.63
N LEU A 29 5.70 -16.14 -2.57
CA LEU A 29 5.63 -15.37 -1.32
C LEU A 29 4.20 -15.29 -0.76
N GLU A 30 3.19 -15.23 -1.62
CA GLU A 30 1.80 -15.30 -1.17
C GLU A 30 1.46 -16.69 -0.62
N THR A 31 1.92 -17.75 -1.30
CA THR A 31 1.66 -19.14 -0.92
C THR A 31 2.34 -19.54 0.39
N ASP A 32 3.55 -19.03 0.64
CA ASP A 32 4.28 -19.24 1.90
C ASP A 32 3.60 -18.57 3.12
N GLY A 33 2.65 -17.67 2.87
CA GLY A 33 1.95 -16.91 3.88
C GLY A 33 2.82 -15.84 4.55
N PRO A 34 2.37 -15.25 5.67
CA PRO A 34 3.09 -14.16 6.32
C PRO A 34 4.46 -14.59 6.85
N LYS A 35 5.53 -13.89 6.44
CA LYS A 35 6.91 -14.13 6.90
C LYS A 35 7.57 -12.82 7.29
N GLY A 36 8.23 -12.78 8.45
CA GLY A 36 9.00 -11.60 8.88
C GLY A 36 8.17 -10.31 9.04
N GLY A 37 6.86 -10.44 9.30
CA GLY A 37 5.94 -9.29 9.37
C GLY A 37 5.49 -8.75 8.01
N LEU A 38 5.78 -9.46 6.91
CA LEU A 38 5.31 -9.16 5.56
C LEU A 38 4.19 -10.11 5.17
N THR A 39 3.07 -9.55 4.73
CA THR A 39 1.98 -10.27 4.06
C THR A 39 1.97 -9.88 2.59
N THR A 40 2.10 -10.85 1.69
CA THR A 40 2.09 -10.62 0.25
C THR A 40 0.74 -11.00 -0.35
N LYS A 41 0.24 -10.17 -1.25
CA LYS A 41 -0.93 -10.44 -2.09
C LYS A 41 -0.58 -10.26 -3.56
N VAL A 42 -0.88 -11.26 -4.38
CA VAL A 42 -0.74 -11.16 -5.83
C VAL A 42 -1.89 -10.32 -6.37
N VAL A 43 -1.58 -9.23 -7.05
CA VAL A 43 -2.54 -8.33 -7.67
C VAL A 43 -2.26 -8.21 -9.17
N THR A 44 -3.23 -8.58 -9.99
CA THR A 44 -3.11 -8.55 -11.46
C THR A 44 -4.03 -7.50 -12.09
N SER A 45 -4.93 -6.90 -11.31
CA SER A 45 -5.91 -5.91 -11.76
C SER A 45 -6.12 -4.80 -10.74
N TYR A 46 -6.56 -3.61 -11.18
CA TYR A 46 -6.84 -2.50 -10.27
C TYR A 46 -7.99 -2.79 -9.29
N SER A 47 -8.96 -3.66 -9.65
CA SER A 47 -9.98 -4.08 -8.67
C SER A 47 -9.36 -4.90 -7.53
N SER A 48 -8.52 -5.89 -7.87
CA SER A 48 -7.85 -6.73 -6.88
C SER A 48 -6.91 -5.93 -5.97
N LEU A 49 -6.25 -4.90 -6.51
CA LEU A 49 -5.46 -3.96 -5.72
C LEU A 49 -6.35 -3.19 -4.74
N ARG A 50 -7.46 -2.60 -5.20
CA ARG A 50 -8.42 -1.89 -4.36
C ARG A 50 -8.94 -2.78 -3.23
N GLU A 51 -9.34 -4.01 -3.54
CA GLU A 51 -9.84 -4.98 -2.56
C GLU A 51 -8.76 -5.34 -1.52
N SER A 52 -7.52 -5.55 -1.96
CA SER A 52 -6.38 -5.84 -1.07
C SER A 52 -6.12 -4.68 -0.11
N LEU A 53 -6.02 -3.45 -0.62
CA LEU A 53 -5.75 -2.27 0.21
C LEU A 53 -6.88 -1.98 1.20
N ALA A 54 -8.15 -2.18 0.81
CA ALA A 54 -9.29 -2.02 1.70
C ALA A 54 -9.24 -2.98 2.91
N SER A 55 -8.61 -4.15 2.76
CA SER A 55 -8.47 -5.14 3.84
C SER A 55 -7.31 -4.83 4.81
N TRP A 56 -6.40 -3.92 4.47
CA TRP A 56 -5.15 -3.68 5.21
C TRP A 56 -5.22 -2.52 6.20
N SER A 57 -6.35 -2.36 6.88
CA SER A 57 -6.59 -1.27 7.84
C SER A 57 -5.61 -1.26 9.01
N THR A 58 -5.07 -2.42 9.42
CA THR A 58 -4.14 -2.55 10.56
C THR A 58 -2.66 -2.46 10.17
N PHE A 59 -2.35 -2.36 8.89
CA PHE A 59 -0.99 -2.43 8.40
C PHE A 59 -0.31 -1.08 8.60
N GLY A 60 1.00 -1.09 8.88
CA GLY A 60 1.78 0.14 9.05
C GLY A 60 2.42 0.62 7.74
N ILE A 61 2.71 -0.32 6.84
CA ILE A 61 3.40 -0.08 5.57
C ILE A 61 2.66 -0.81 4.46
N TRP A 62 2.37 -0.11 3.36
CA TRP A 62 1.88 -0.70 2.11
C TRP A 62 2.97 -0.58 1.05
N ILE A 63 3.32 -1.69 0.43
CA ILE A 63 4.20 -1.77 -0.74
C ILE A 63 3.29 -2.08 -1.92
N ILE A 64 3.25 -1.21 -2.92
CA ILE A 64 2.34 -1.30 -4.06
C ILE A 64 3.17 -1.37 -5.33
N VAL A 65 3.15 -2.52 -5.97
CA VAL A 65 3.57 -2.66 -7.37
C VAL A 65 2.31 -2.57 -8.21
N PHE A 66 2.26 -1.60 -9.11
CA PHE A 66 1.04 -1.39 -9.90
C PHE A 66 0.78 -2.57 -10.85
N PRO A 67 -0.49 -3.00 -11.02
CA PRO A 67 -0.83 -4.06 -11.95
C PRO A 67 -0.43 -3.71 -13.39
N ILE A 68 -0.10 -4.73 -14.18
CA ILE A 68 0.24 -4.60 -15.62
C ILE A 68 -0.98 -4.20 -16.46
N GLU A 69 -2.19 -4.24 -15.88
CA GLU A 69 -3.44 -3.84 -16.53
C GLU A 69 -3.31 -2.45 -17.20
N ASP A 70 -3.59 -2.40 -18.51
CA ASP A 70 -3.42 -1.21 -19.36
C ASP A 70 -4.26 -0.02 -18.90
N LYS A 71 -5.53 -0.27 -18.51
CA LYS A 71 -6.47 0.77 -18.09
C LYS A 71 -7.34 0.31 -16.92
N GLY A 72 -7.05 0.87 -15.75
CA GLY A 72 -7.97 0.78 -14.61
C GLY A 72 -9.23 1.61 -14.83
N ARG A 73 -10.37 1.11 -14.35
CA ARG A 73 -11.60 1.91 -14.28
C ARG A 73 -11.37 3.12 -13.37
N LYS A 74 -11.82 4.29 -13.80
CA LYS A 74 -11.67 5.56 -13.04
C LYS A 74 -12.21 5.45 -11.61
N GLU A 75 -13.30 4.70 -11.42
CA GLU A 75 -13.86 4.42 -10.09
C GLU A 75 -12.84 3.75 -9.17
N PHE A 76 -12.16 2.69 -9.62
CA PHE A 76 -11.16 1.97 -8.84
C PHE A 76 -9.94 2.80 -8.55
N LEU A 77 -9.45 3.54 -9.55
CA LEU A 77 -8.30 4.42 -9.37
C LEU A 77 -8.58 5.48 -8.31
N ARG A 78 -9.78 6.08 -8.34
CA ARG A 78 -10.21 7.04 -7.32
C ARG A 78 -10.22 6.42 -5.93
N GLU A 79 -10.84 5.26 -5.79
CA GLU A 79 -10.92 4.56 -4.50
C GLU A 79 -9.55 4.15 -3.95
N ILE A 80 -8.63 3.71 -4.81
CA ILE A 80 -7.24 3.42 -4.42
C ILE A 80 -6.56 4.68 -3.89
N VAL A 81 -6.72 5.81 -4.58
CA VAL A 81 -6.15 7.10 -4.15
C VAL A 81 -6.75 7.52 -2.81
N ASP A 82 -8.06 7.39 -2.61
CA ASP A 82 -8.73 7.70 -1.36
C ASP A 82 -8.22 6.80 -0.21
N LEU A 83 -8.06 5.50 -0.44
CA LEU A 83 -7.48 4.56 0.53
C LEU A 83 -6.04 4.92 0.91
N VAL A 84 -5.20 5.20 -0.08
CA VAL A 84 -3.79 5.60 0.13
C VAL A 84 -3.71 6.90 0.91
N LYS A 85 -4.53 7.89 0.55
CA LYS A 85 -4.60 9.17 1.25
C LYS A 85 -4.96 8.97 2.71
N ASN A 86 -6.04 8.23 2.99
CA ASN A 86 -6.48 7.94 4.36
C ASN A 86 -5.40 7.23 5.17
N HIS A 87 -4.78 6.19 4.60
CA HIS A 87 -3.70 5.45 5.28
C HIS A 87 -2.52 6.35 5.63
N VAL A 88 -2.11 7.26 4.74
CA VAL A 88 -1.06 8.24 5.02
C VAL A 88 -1.52 9.24 6.09
N GLU A 89 -2.76 9.75 6.03
CA GLU A 89 -3.39 10.59 7.08
C GLU A 89 -3.36 9.94 8.47
N GLU A 90 -3.55 8.63 8.55
CA GLU A 90 -3.41 7.84 9.78
C GLU A 90 -1.95 7.58 10.22
N GLY A 91 -0.96 8.07 9.47
CA GLY A 91 0.47 7.89 9.75
C GLY A 91 1.08 6.63 9.14
N GLY A 92 0.35 5.95 8.27
CA GLY A 92 0.83 4.86 7.44
C GLY A 92 1.84 5.31 6.39
N ARG A 93 2.65 4.37 5.93
CA ARG A 93 3.64 4.59 4.87
C ARG A 93 3.26 3.81 3.61
N VAL A 94 3.54 4.40 2.46
CA VAL A 94 3.33 3.79 1.15
C VAL A 94 4.64 3.81 0.37
N VAL A 95 5.00 2.67 -0.19
CA VAL A 95 6.14 2.49 -1.10
C VAL A 95 5.59 2.01 -2.42
N THR A 96 6.00 2.64 -3.53
CA THR A 96 5.53 2.28 -4.88
C THR A 96 6.70 1.87 -5.77
N ALA A 97 6.49 0.90 -6.66
CA ALA A 97 7.48 0.43 -7.63
C ALA A 97 6.83 0.13 -9.00
#